data_AF-A0A1E7NAR8-F1
#
_entry.id   AF-A0A1E7NAR8-F1
#
_cell.length_a   1.000
_cell.length_b   1.000
_cell.length_c   1.000
_cell.angle_alpha   90.00
_cell.angle_beta   90.00
_cell.angle_gamma   90.00
#
_symmetry.space_group_name_H-M   'P 1'
#
loop_
_entity.id
_entity.type
_entity.pdbx_description
1 polymer ?
#
loop_
_entity_poly.entity_id
_entity_poly.type
_entity_poly.pdbx_seq_one_letter_code
_entity_poly.pdbx_strand_id
1 'polypeptide(L)'
;MARGALRQWRSSPGHLAGVLEAALDDAHMAIRALAVQVIAASLETTRRCADRLASLVDDPNLRTDAALALGRIGDQRAAETMFGLVREACTSPGVTEAAESLARHCPDPSPWIAAASEALATAPDSCPTDSLARRACPLAGAFNVVISLGPAAAPIVPDLLDLLSKPAPLPTSCRSWARRRAVTALAAIGPAAAAAVPGLERHASGTEFPGAAVLALAAITGDRAHAESYLDQFPNTVRTAGADLDLMEWLTDHGGLADRHAARLNAMLQRRRRIHPRALRLLWRHQGSDAADLLLETLPAYLTDDLYGPPACTLLTEMGTLAQPAVAALEAIVHRRTRIGMYIGDEDEELRADERLTEAATAALAQLALE
;
A
#
# COMPACT_ATOMS: atom_id res chain seq x y z
N MET A 1 26.38 -2.66 -14.57
CA MET A 1 25.94 -3.72 -15.52
C MET A 1 24.88 -4.63 -14.90
N ALA A 2 25.16 -5.34 -13.80
CA ALA A 2 24.19 -6.25 -13.15
C ALA A 2 22.82 -5.59 -12.89
N ARG A 3 22.79 -4.41 -12.26
CA ARG A 3 21.53 -3.65 -12.02
C ARG A 3 20.76 -3.34 -13.30
N GLY A 4 21.44 -2.97 -14.39
CA GLY A 4 20.81 -2.75 -15.69
C GLY A 4 20.23 -4.04 -16.30
N ALA A 5 20.93 -5.17 -16.14
CA ALA A 5 20.41 -6.47 -16.58
C ALA A 5 19.17 -6.90 -15.77
N LEU A 6 19.12 -6.63 -14.46
CA LEU A 6 17.94 -6.86 -13.61
C LEU A 6 16.74 -6.02 -14.07
N ARG A 7 16.97 -4.73 -14.37
CA ARG A 7 15.97 -3.79 -14.89
C ARG A 7 15.44 -4.14 -16.28
N GLN A 8 16.20 -4.90 -17.08
CA GLN A 8 15.81 -5.22 -18.45
C GLN A 8 15.21 -6.62 -18.60
N TRP A 9 15.79 -7.65 -18.00
CA TRP A 9 15.48 -9.06 -18.29
C TRP A 9 14.95 -9.80 -17.06
N ARG A 10 13.85 -10.52 -17.22
CA ARG A 10 13.21 -11.26 -16.12
C ARG A 10 13.97 -12.49 -15.66
N SER A 11 14.83 -13.06 -16.49
CA SER A 11 15.69 -14.18 -16.10
C SER A 11 16.93 -13.76 -15.31
N SER A 12 17.29 -12.47 -15.31
CA SER A 12 18.51 -11.96 -14.68
C SER A 12 18.68 -12.31 -13.20
N PRO A 13 17.65 -12.25 -12.32
CA PRO A 13 17.80 -12.65 -10.92
C PRO A 13 18.39 -14.05 -10.76
N GLY A 14 17.92 -15.02 -11.55
CA GLY A 14 18.42 -16.40 -11.51
C GLY A 14 19.87 -16.56 -11.98
N HIS A 15 20.31 -15.73 -12.92
CA HIS A 15 21.69 -15.76 -13.44
C HIS A 15 22.69 -14.98 -12.59
N LEU A 16 22.22 -13.93 -11.90
CA LEU A 16 23.09 -12.99 -11.19
C LEU A 16 23.19 -13.27 -9.69
N ALA A 17 22.21 -13.97 -9.09
CA ALA A 17 22.15 -14.19 -7.64
C ALA A 17 23.48 -14.72 -7.07
N GLY A 18 24.03 -15.81 -7.62
CA GLY A 18 25.28 -16.39 -7.09
C GLY A 18 26.50 -15.46 -7.18
N VAL A 19 26.61 -14.67 -8.24
CA VAL A 19 27.72 -13.70 -8.39
C VAL A 19 27.54 -12.51 -7.43
N LEU A 20 26.30 -12.04 -7.25
CA LEU A 20 25.99 -10.96 -6.31
C LEU A 20 26.18 -11.41 -4.86
N GLU A 21 25.82 -12.64 -4.54
CA GLU A 21 26.03 -13.24 -3.22
C GLU A 21 27.53 -13.36 -2.91
N ALA A 22 28.35 -13.85 -3.85
CA ALA A 22 29.80 -13.88 -3.66
C ALA A 22 30.40 -12.47 -3.45
N ALA A 23 29.84 -11.44 -4.09
CA ALA A 23 30.28 -10.06 -3.90
C ALA A 23 29.93 -9.48 -2.52
N LEU A 24 28.99 -10.09 -1.78
CA LEU A 24 28.74 -9.75 -0.38
C LEU A 24 29.89 -10.15 0.55
N ASP A 25 30.80 -11.02 0.10
CA ASP A 25 31.98 -11.48 0.86
C ASP A 25 33.27 -10.78 0.46
N ASP A 26 33.18 -9.76 -0.39
CA ASP A 26 34.35 -9.06 -0.88
C ASP A 26 35.11 -8.34 0.25
N ALA A 27 36.44 -8.35 0.14
CA ALA A 27 37.34 -7.70 1.09
C ALA A 27 37.10 -6.18 1.14
N HIS A 28 36.68 -5.57 0.04
CA HIS A 28 36.38 -4.14 -0.04
C HIS A 28 34.92 -3.85 0.32
N MET A 29 34.73 -3.06 1.38
CA MET A 29 33.40 -2.63 1.85
C MET A 29 32.56 -1.99 0.74
N ALA A 30 33.17 -1.18 -0.14
CA ALA A 30 32.47 -0.55 -1.26
C ALA A 30 31.84 -1.56 -2.22
N ILE A 31 32.49 -2.72 -2.44
CA ILE A 31 31.96 -3.78 -3.29
C ILE A 31 30.77 -4.46 -2.59
N ARG A 32 30.90 -4.77 -1.30
CA ARG A 32 29.79 -5.32 -0.51
C ARG A 32 28.57 -4.40 -0.50
N ALA A 33 28.77 -3.11 -0.26
CA ALA A 33 27.70 -2.11 -0.25
C ALA A 33 26.99 -2.03 -1.61
N LEU A 34 27.75 -2.01 -2.72
CA LEU A 34 27.17 -2.05 -4.06
C LEU A 34 26.42 -3.36 -4.32
N ALA A 35 26.93 -4.50 -3.85
CA ALA A 35 26.25 -5.78 -3.98
C ALA A 35 24.91 -5.77 -3.24
N VAL A 36 24.85 -5.30 -1.99
CA VAL A 36 23.60 -5.14 -1.24
C VAL A 36 22.62 -4.24 -2.00
N GLN A 37 23.07 -3.08 -2.50
CA GLN A 37 22.20 -2.16 -3.26
C GLN A 37 21.64 -2.77 -4.55
N VAL A 38 22.45 -3.54 -5.28
CA VAL A 38 22.02 -4.22 -6.51
C VAL A 38 21.03 -5.34 -6.20
N ILE A 39 21.26 -6.11 -5.14
CA ILE A 39 20.34 -7.15 -4.67
C ILE A 39 19.01 -6.51 -4.25
N ALA A 40 19.05 -5.45 -3.43
CA ALA A 40 17.89 -4.75 -2.89
C ALA A 40 16.99 -4.06 -3.95
N ALA A 41 17.51 -3.87 -5.16
CA ALA A 41 16.76 -3.34 -6.29
C ALA A 41 15.70 -4.34 -6.83
N SER A 42 15.91 -5.65 -6.65
CA SER A 42 15.03 -6.71 -7.13
C SER A 42 14.51 -7.53 -5.95
N LEU A 43 13.19 -7.64 -5.82
CA LEU A 43 12.53 -8.50 -4.82
C LEU A 43 12.95 -9.96 -5.03
N GLU A 44 13.00 -10.41 -6.29
CA GLU A 44 13.37 -11.80 -6.61
C GLU A 44 14.84 -12.10 -6.27
N THR A 45 15.75 -11.18 -6.59
CA THR A 45 17.17 -11.34 -6.22
C THR A 45 17.34 -11.28 -4.71
N THR A 46 16.61 -10.40 -4.04
CA THR A 46 16.58 -10.30 -2.57
C THR A 46 16.13 -11.62 -1.94
N ARG A 47 15.04 -12.23 -2.42
CA ARG A 47 14.57 -13.54 -1.94
C ARG A 47 15.63 -14.63 -2.09
N ARG A 48 16.35 -14.63 -3.22
CA ARG A 48 17.43 -15.61 -3.49
C ARG A 48 18.63 -15.44 -2.57
N CYS A 49 18.97 -14.21 -2.20
CA CYS A 49 20.11 -13.90 -1.34
C CYS A 49 19.73 -13.64 0.13
N ALA A 50 18.51 -13.99 0.54
CA ALA A 50 17.94 -13.57 1.83
C ALA A 50 18.77 -14.05 3.02
N ASP A 51 19.29 -15.28 2.98
CA ASP A 51 20.11 -15.82 4.07
C ASP A 51 21.44 -15.08 4.23
N ARG A 52 22.10 -14.74 3.12
CA ARG A 52 23.33 -13.95 3.18
C ARG A 52 23.03 -12.52 3.62
N LEU A 53 21.97 -11.88 3.11
CA LEU A 53 21.55 -10.56 3.57
C LEU A 53 21.25 -10.54 5.08
N ALA A 54 20.62 -11.59 5.61
CA ALA A 54 20.30 -11.68 7.04
C ALA A 54 21.56 -11.63 7.92
N SER A 55 22.65 -12.28 7.49
CA SER A 55 23.93 -12.22 8.20
C SER A 55 24.60 -10.83 8.18
N LEU A 56 24.15 -9.92 7.32
CA LEU A 56 24.66 -8.54 7.22
C LEU A 56 23.84 -7.54 8.05
N VAL A 57 22.71 -7.94 8.63
CA VAL A 57 21.90 -7.09 9.51
C VAL A 57 22.69 -6.68 10.76
N ASP A 58 23.69 -7.46 11.16
CA ASP A 58 24.57 -7.09 12.28
C ASP A 58 25.76 -6.20 11.88
N ASP A 59 26.13 -6.12 10.58
CA ASP A 59 27.24 -5.28 10.11
C ASP A 59 26.87 -3.79 10.20
N PRO A 60 27.57 -2.96 11.00
CA PRO A 60 27.20 -1.56 11.20
C PRO A 60 27.19 -0.71 9.92
N ASN A 61 27.90 -1.12 8.86
CA ASN A 61 27.96 -0.40 7.60
C ASN A 61 26.87 -0.83 6.61
N LEU A 62 26.34 -2.05 6.75
CA LEU A 62 25.42 -2.66 5.79
C LEU A 62 24.03 -2.97 6.37
N ARG A 63 23.89 -2.88 7.70
CA ARG A 63 22.67 -3.18 8.45
C ARG A 63 21.42 -2.56 7.84
N THR A 64 21.43 -1.25 7.60
CA THR A 64 20.26 -0.52 7.10
C THR A 64 19.85 -1.00 5.72
N ASP A 65 20.81 -1.12 4.79
CA ASP A 65 20.52 -1.55 3.41
C ASP A 65 20.04 -3.02 3.37
N ALA A 66 20.67 -3.89 4.15
CA ALA A 66 20.28 -5.29 4.28
C ALA A 66 18.88 -5.44 4.89
N ALA A 67 18.59 -4.71 5.98
CA ALA A 67 17.29 -4.72 6.63
C ALA A 67 16.18 -4.15 5.73
N LEU A 68 16.46 -3.09 4.97
CA LEU A 68 15.50 -2.56 4.00
C LEU A 68 15.19 -3.55 2.89
N ALA A 69 16.21 -4.24 2.36
CA ALA A 69 16.03 -5.27 1.34
C ALA A 69 15.14 -6.40 1.85
N LEU A 70 15.51 -7.00 2.98
CA LEU A 70 14.76 -8.07 3.63
C LEU A 70 13.34 -7.64 4.04
N GLY A 71 13.20 -6.43 4.56
CA GLY A 71 11.90 -5.88 4.95
C GLY A 71 10.94 -5.73 3.77
N ARG A 72 11.41 -5.33 2.58
CA ARG A 72 10.58 -5.23 1.36
C ARG A 72 10.01 -6.57 0.89
N ILE A 73 10.66 -7.68 1.25
CA ILE A 73 10.14 -9.04 0.98
C ILE A 73 9.42 -9.66 2.19
N GLY A 74 9.24 -8.89 3.27
CA GLY A 74 8.54 -9.33 4.48
C GLY A 74 9.35 -10.27 5.38
N ASP A 75 10.67 -10.35 5.23
CA ASP A 75 11.52 -11.23 6.04
C ASP A 75 11.74 -10.66 7.45
N GLN A 76 11.14 -11.32 8.45
CA GLN A 76 11.10 -10.88 9.84
C GLN A 76 12.48 -10.77 10.51
N ARG A 77 13.55 -11.32 9.91
CA ARG A 77 14.93 -11.13 10.40
C ARG A 77 15.37 -9.67 10.36
N ALA A 78 14.70 -8.81 9.59
CA ALA A 78 14.95 -7.37 9.56
C ALA A 78 14.19 -6.56 10.61
N ALA A 79 13.25 -7.16 11.36
CA ALA A 79 12.28 -6.42 12.17
C ALA A 79 12.93 -5.52 13.24
N GLU A 80 13.94 -6.00 13.95
CA GLU A 80 14.61 -5.23 15.01
C GLU A 80 15.25 -3.94 14.50
N THR A 81 15.97 -4.03 13.38
CA THR A 81 16.54 -2.84 12.72
C THR A 81 15.43 -1.91 12.24
N MET A 82 14.34 -2.45 11.71
CA MET A 82 13.22 -1.65 11.22
C MET A 82 12.44 -0.94 12.33
N PHE A 83 12.33 -1.50 13.54
CA PHE A 83 11.79 -0.78 14.71
C PHE A 83 12.61 0.48 14.97
N GLY A 84 13.94 0.37 14.95
CA GLY A 84 14.85 1.51 15.11
C GLY A 84 14.62 2.59 14.07
N LEU A 85 14.52 2.21 12.79
CA LEU A 85 14.30 3.17 11.69
C LEU A 85 12.94 3.86 11.78
N VAL A 86 11.87 3.16 12.20
CA VAL A 86 10.54 3.76 12.39
C VAL A 86 10.54 4.71 13.59
N ARG A 87 11.12 4.28 14.71
CA ARG A 87 11.27 5.07 15.94
C ARG A 87 12.03 6.37 15.71
N GLU A 88 13.09 6.32 14.90
CA GLU A 88 13.92 7.47 14.52
C GLU A 88 13.30 8.30 13.38
N ALA A 89 12.08 7.96 12.94
CA ALA A 89 11.35 8.64 11.88
C ALA A 89 12.17 8.77 10.57
N CYS A 90 12.91 7.71 10.24
CA CYS A 90 13.80 7.67 9.08
C CYS A 90 13.02 7.84 7.77
N THR A 91 13.44 8.80 6.94
CA THR A 91 12.79 9.13 5.67
C THR A 91 13.41 8.44 4.46
N SER A 92 14.33 7.49 4.68
CA SER A 92 15.02 6.78 3.60
C SER A 92 14.02 6.04 2.69
N PRO A 93 14.22 6.05 1.36
CA PRO A 93 13.35 5.36 0.42
C PRO A 93 13.15 3.89 0.76
N GLY A 94 11.90 3.47 0.90
CA GLY A 94 11.52 2.08 1.16
C GLY A 94 11.41 1.69 2.64
N VAL A 95 11.73 2.58 3.60
CA VAL A 95 11.43 2.32 5.03
C VAL A 95 9.93 2.05 5.21
N THR A 96 9.09 2.89 4.59
CA THR A 96 7.63 2.75 4.66
C THR A 96 7.13 1.42 4.12
N GLU A 97 7.60 1.01 2.94
CA GLU A 97 7.21 -0.26 2.31
C GLU A 97 7.70 -1.47 3.10
N ALA A 98 8.94 -1.45 3.57
CA ALA A 98 9.51 -2.50 4.40
C ALA A 98 8.77 -2.64 5.74
N ALA A 99 8.50 -1.51 6.41
CA ALA A 99 7.78 -1.50 7.68
C ALA A 99 6.33 -1.99 7.52
N GLU A 100 5.65 -1.57 6.45
CA GLU A 100 4.31 -2.06 6.11
C GLU A 100 4.30 -3.59 5.88
N SER A 101 5.22 -4.09 5.05
CA SER A 101 5.31 -5.51 4.71
C SER A 101 5.61 -6.37 5.93
N LEU A 102 6.50 -5.92 6.82
CA LEU A 102 6.85 -6.64 8.05
C LEU A 102 5.73 -6.61 9.09
N ALA A 103 5.09 -5.45 9.28
CA ALA A 103 4.01 -5.29 10.25
C ALA A 103 2.78 -6.14 9.91
N ARG A 104 2.44 -6.28 8.62
CA ARG A 104 1.26 -7.06 8.18
C ARG A 104 1.29 -8.53 8.65
N HIS A 105 2.48 -9.11 8.79
CA HIS A 105 2.67 -10.51 9.15
C HIS A 105 3.54 -10.69 10.39
N CYS A 106 3.61 -9.69 11.27
CA CYS A 106 4.44 -9.76 12.46
C CYS A 106 3.85 -10.74 13.49
N PRO A 107 4.70 -11.52 14.19
CA PRO A 107 4.23 -12.41 15.25
C PRO A 107 3.82 -11.66 16.53
N ASP A 108 4.46 -10.52 16.81
CA ASP A 108 4.16 -9.66 17.96
C ASP A 108 4.05 -8.20 17.49
N PRO A 109 2.88 -7.55 17.65
CA PRO A 109 2.69 -6.15 17.27
C PRO A 109 3.31 -5.16 18.28
N SER A 110 3.65 -5.60 19.50
CA SER A 110 4.05 -4.70 20.59
C SER A 110 5.26 -3.81 20.28
N PRO A 111 6.38 -4.34 19.71
CA PRO A 111 7.53 -3.51 19.37
C PRO A 111 7.24 -2.50 18.26
N TRP A 112 6.40 -2.88 17.29
CA TRP A 112 5.94 -1.99 16.23
C TRP A 112 5.10 -0.83 16.77
N ILE A 113 4.21 -1.11 17.72
CA ILE A 113 3.39 -0.09 18.39
C ILE A 113 4.28 0.85 19.19
N ALA A 114 5.23 0.33 19.97
CA ALA A 114 6.18 1.14 20.73
C ALA A 114 7.01 2.07 19.81
N ALA A 115 7.57 1.53 18.73
CA ALA A 115 8.31 2.32 17.75
C ALA A 115 7.45 3.42 17.11
N ALA A 116 6.19 3.13 16.78
CA ALA A 116 5.27 4.12 16.21
C ALA A 116 4.87 5.20 17.24
N SER A 117 4.60 4.83 18.50
CA SER A 117 4.31 5.79 19.58
C SER A 117 5.49 6.73 19.83
N GLU A 118 6.71 6.20 19.91
CA GLU A 118 7.91 7.02 20.09
C GLU A 118 8.15 7.97 18.90
N ALA A 119 7.93 7.52 17.68
CA ALA A 119 8.01 8.36 16.48
C ALA A 119 6.97 9.49 16.52
N LEU A 120 5.72 9.21 16.92
CA LEU A 120 4.67 10.22 17.07
C LEU A 120 5.00 11.24 18.18
N ALA A 121 5.58 10.77 19.30
CA ALA A 121 5.95 11.62 20.43
C ALA A 121 7.12 12.56 20.12
N THR A 122 8.08 12.10 19.30
CA THR A 122 9.28 12.87 18.91
C THR A 122 9.13 13.62 17.58
N ALA A 123 7.95 13.53 16.96
CA ALA A 123 7.66 14.16 15.69
C ALA A 123 7.94 15.67 15.74
N PRO A 124 8.77 16.22 14.84
CA PRO A 124 9.05 17.65 14.84
C PRO A 124 7.79 18.44 14.53
N ASP A 125 7.64 19.58 15.21
CA ASP A 125 6.49 20.46 15.06
C ASP A 125 6.39 21.06 13.63
N SER A 126 7.52 21.16 12.94
CA SER A 126 7.65 21.58 11.54
C SER A 126 8.27 20.46 10.70
N CYS A 127 7.76 20.25 9.50
CA CYS A 127 8.23 19.20 8.61
C CYS A 127 9.22 19.82 7.61
N PRO A 128 10.40 19.21 7.41
CA PRO A 128 11.49 19.81 6.63
C PRO A 128 11.21 19.86 5.11
N THR A 129 10.17 19.19 4.62
CA THR A 129 9.85 19.13 3.19
C THR A 129 8.49 19.75 2.91
N ASP A 130 8.51 20.96 2.33
CA ASP A 130 7.38 21.58 1.61
C ASP A 130 7.12 20.86 0.26
N SER A 131 7.73 19.69 0.05
CA SER A 131 7.67 18.98 -1.22
C SER A 131 6.42 18.10 -1.30
N LEU A 132 5.74 18.17 -2.44
CA LEU A 132 4.59 17.33 -2.80
C LEU A 132 4.88 15.82 -2.82
N ALA A 133 6.15 15.42 -2.60
CA ALA A 133 6.54 14.03 -2.43
C ALA A 133 6.12 13.54 -1.03
N ARG A 134 4.84 13.18 -0.90
CA ARG A 134 4.19 12.62 0.32
C ARG A 134 4.93 11.41 0.95
N ARG A 135 5.93 10.85 0.25
CA ARG A 135 6.82 9.76 0.69
C ARG A 135 7.91 10.21 1.68
N ALA A 136 8.09 11.52 1.88
CA ALA A 136 9.17 12.06 2.72
C ALA A 136 8.74 12.47 4.14
N CYS A 137 7.48 12.25 4.54
CA CYS A 137 7.06 12.53 5.90
C CYS A 137 7.76 11.56 6.87
N PRO A 138 8.45 12.06 7.93
CA PRO A 138 9.11 11.21 8.92
C PRO A 138 8.16 10.19 9.58
N LEU A 139 6.88 10.52 9.70
CA LEU A 139 5.85 9.66 10.30
C LEU A 139 5.25 8.63 9.33
N ALA A 140 5.67 8.59 8.06
CA ALA A 140 5.06 7.69 7.09
C ALA A 140 5.25 6.22 7.43
N GLY A 141 6.42 5.83 7.92
CA GLY A 141 6.65 4.47 8.44
C GLY A 141 5.70 4.14 9.57
N ALA A 142 5.62 5.00 10.60
CA ALA A 142 4.77 4.80 11.76
C ALA A 142 3.29 4.63 11.39
N PHE A 143 2.73 5.50 10.54
CA PHE A 143 1.33 5.38 10.12
C PHE A 143 1.06 4.11 9.30
N ASN A 144 1.97 3.71 8.39
CA ASN A 144 1.78 2.49 7.61
C ASN A 144 1.85 1.23 8.48
N VAL A 145 2.71 1.23 9.50
CA VAL A 145 2.75 0.17 10.53
C VAL A 145 1.40 0.10 11.24
N VAL A 146 0.92 1.20 11.82
CA VAL A 146 -0.34 1.25 12.55
C VAL A 146 -1.51 0.77 11.70
N ILE A 147 -1.58 1.24 10.45
CA ILE A 147 -2.65 0.84 9.52
C ILE A 147 -2.55 -0.64 9.16
N SER A 148 -1.35 -1.19 9.00
CA SER A 148 -1.14 -2.61 8.67
C SER A 148 -1.44 -3.55 9.83
N LEU A 149 -1.23 -3.09 11.06
CA LEU A 149 -1.58 -3.82 12.28
C LEU A 149 -3.10 -3.85 12.52
N GLY A 150 -3.83 -2.85 12.01
CA GLY A 150 -5.29 -2.75 12.15
C GLY A 150 -5.72 -2.76 13.63
N PRO A 151 -6.65 -3.66 14.04
CA PRO A 151 -7.14 -3.72 15.42
C PRO A 151 -6.04 -3.95 16.47
N ALA A 152 -4.93 -4.61 16.12
CA ALA A 152 -3.83 -4.85 17.05
C ALA A 152 -3.15 -3.55 17.51
N ALA A 153 -3.27 -2.46 16.74
CA ALA A 153 -2.71 -1.15 17.10
C ALA A 153 -3.57 -0.35 18.08
N ALA A 154 -4.62 -0.92 18.69
CA ALA A 154 -5.46 -0.25 19.68
C ALA A 154 -4.71 0.54 20.78
N PRO A 155 -3.55 0.10 21.32
CA PRO A 155 -2.83 0.85 22.34
C PRO A 155 -2.34 2.24 21.89
N ILE A 156 -2.23 2.51 20.58
CA ILE A 156 -1.74 3.80 20.05
C ILE A 156 -2.82 4.88 19.95
N VAL A 157 -4.10 4.54 20.20
CA VAL A 157 -5.24 5.46 20.07
C VAL A 157 -5.02 6.78 20.82
N PRO A 158 -4.51 6.81 22.08
CA PRO A 158 -4.25 8.06 22.79
C PRO A 158 -3.28 9.00 22.05
N ASP A 159 -2.21 8.46 21.45
CA ASP A 159 -1.22 9.24 20.70
C ASP A 159 -1.83 9.86 19.44
N LEU A 160 -2.69 9.10 18.74
CA LEU A 160 -3.43 9.60 17.59
C LEU A 160 -4.41 10.72 17.96
N LEU A 161 -5.07 10.61 19.12
CA LEU A 161 -5.97 11.64 19.63
C LEU A 161 -5.22 12.91 20.04
N ASP A 162 -4.07 12.77 20.71
CA ASP A 162 -3.21 13.91 21.02
C ASP A 162 -2.82 14.67 19.74
N LEU A 163 -2.40 13.95 18.69
CA LEU A 163 -2.06 14.54 17.40
C LEU A 163 -3.24 15.28 16.74
N LEU A 164 -4.46 14.75 16.83
CA LEU A 164 -5.67 15.39 16.29
C LEU A 164 -6.13 16.59 17.13
N SER A 165 -5.86 16.59 18.43
CA SER A 165 -6.25 17.67 19.35
C SER A 165 -5.46 18.97 19.14
N LYS A 166 -4.21 18.86 18.66
CA LYS A 166 -3.35 20.01 18.36
C LYS A 166 -3.98 20.91 17.29
N PRO A 167 -3.83 22.25 17.37
CA PRO A 167 -4.47 23.17 16.44
C PRO A 167 -4.01 22.90 15.00
N ALA A 168 -4.97 23.02 14.07
CA ALA A 168 -4.71 22.81 12.65
C ALA A 168 -3.68 23.86 12.16
N PRO A 169 -2.54 23.43 11.63
CA PRO A 169 -1.56 24.31 11.01
C PRO A 169 -2.06 24.78 9.64
N LEU A 170 -1.33 25.70 9.01
CA LEU A 170 -1.66 26.17 7.66
C LEU A 170 -1.84 24.97 6.68
N PRO A 171 -2.79 25.06 5.71
CA PRO A 171 -3.19 23.95 4.83
C PRO A 171 -2.06 23.30 4.02
N THR A 172 -0.93 23.99 3.86
CA THR A 172 0.24 23.53 3.12
C THR A 172 1.25 22.76 3.96
N SER A 173 1.01 22.62 5.27
CA SER A 173 1.94 21.90 6.14
C SER A 173 1.71 20.39 6.14
N CYS A 174 2.81 19.65 6.23
CA CYS A 174 2.91 18.20 6.42
C CYS A 174 2.04 17.63 7.57
N ARG A 175 1.66 18.46 8.55
CA ARG A 175 0.74 18.08 9.62
C ARG A 175 -0.69 17.82 9.14
N SER A 176 -1.19 18.48 8.08
CA SER A 176 -2.52 18.15 7.51
C SER A 176 -2.54 16.71 6.96
N TRP A 177 -1.43 16.28 6.34
CA TRP A 177 -1.23 14.90 5.91
C TRP A 177 -1.19 13.95 7.12
N ALA A 178 -0.39 14.25 8.15
CA ALA A 178 -0.28 13.42 9.35
C ALA A 178 -1.63 13.26 10.07
N ARG A 179 -2.42 14.33 10.20
CA ARG A 179 -3.77 14.28 10.79
C ARG A 179 -4.71 13.40 9.97
N ARG A 180 -4.71 13.54 8.64
CA ARG A 180 -5.49 12.66 7.76
C ARG A 180 -5.08 11.19 7.90
N ARG A 181 -3.77 10.91 8.03
CA ARG A 181 -3.27 9.54 8.26
C ARG A 181 -3.65 9.03 9.64
N ALA A 182 -3.67 9.87 10.67
CA ALA A 182 -4.17 9.50 11.99
C ALA A 182 -5.65 9.12 11.94
N VAL A 183 -6.49 9.87 11.23
CA VAL A 183 -7.89 9.47 10.98
C VAL A 183 -7.99 8.13 10.24
N THR A 184 -7.12 7.90 9.24
CA THR A 184 -7.07 6.62 8.52
C THR A 184 -6.64 5.47 9.44
N ALA A 185 -5.69 5.70 10.33
CA ALA A 185 -5.25 4.74 11.34
C ALA A 185 -6.36 4.40 12.34
N LEU A 186 -7.10 5.39 12.82
CA LEU A 186 -8.27 5.17 13.69
C LEU A 186 -9.34 4.32 12.99
N ALA A 187 -9.58 4.56 11.69
CA ALA A 187 -10.47 3.71 10.90
C ALA A 187 -9.97 2.26 10.81
N ALA A 188 -8.67 2.04 10.60
CA ALA A 188 -8.06 0.71 10.52
C ALA A 188 -8.07 -0.05 11.87
N ILE A 189 -7.97 0.67 12.99
CA ILE A 189 -8.10 0.11 14.34
C ILE A 189 -9.55 -0.35 14.61
N GLY A 190 -10.54 0.35 14.02
CA GLY A 190 -11.95 -0.03 14.12
C GLY A 190 -12.52 0.19 15.54
N PRO A 191 -13.40 -0.69 16.05
CA PRO A 191 -14.16 -0.45 17.29
C PRO A 191 -13.31 -0.14 18.54
N ALA A 192 -12.06 -0.63 18.60
CA ALA A 192 -11.16 -0.33 19.72
C ALA A 192 -10.78 1.18 19.79
N ALA A 193 -10.99 1.94 18.73
CA ALA A 193 -10.81 3.39 18.68
C ALA A 193 -12.07 4.19 19.07
N ALA A 194 -13.04 3.60 19.78
CA ALA A 194 -14.29 4.26 20.20
C ALA A 194 -14.08 5.61 20.93
N ALA A 195 -12.98 5.77 21.67
CA ALA A 195 -12.63 7.04 22.32
C ALA A 195 -12.45 8.21 21.34
N ALA A 196 -12.23 7.93 20.05
CA ALA A 196 -12.05 8.93 19.01
C ALA A 196 -13.35 9.53 18.47
N VAL A 197 -14.50 8.91 18.71
CA VAL A 197 -15.78 9.30 18.10
C VAL A 197 -16.09 10.80 18.28
N PRO A 198 -16.03 11.40 19.49
CA PRO A 198 -16.34 12.82 19.66
C PRO A 198 -15.37 13.76 18.92
N GLY A 199 -14.12 13.33 18.76
CA GLY A 199 -13.13 14.06 17.95
C GLY A 199 -13.48 13.99 16.46
N LEU A 200 -13.81 12.78 15.98
CA LEU A 200 -14.11 12.53 14.58
C LEU A 200 -15.41 13.19 14.12
N GLU A 201 -16.44 13.29 14.96
CA GLU A 201 -17.68 14.02 14.63
C GLU A 201 -17.42 15.50 14.32
N ARG A 202 -16.52 16.12 15.08
CA ARG A 202 -16.06 17.51 14.82
C ARG A 202 -15.30 17.61 13.50
N HIS A 203 -14.48 16.62 13.16
CA HIS A 203 -13.77 16.57 11.88
C HIS A 203 -14.70 16.31 10.69
N ALA A 204 -15.70 15.42 10.85
CA ALA A 204 -16.68 15.11 9.83
C ALA A 204 -17.54 16.33 9.45
N SER A 205 -17.79 17.22 10.41
CA SER A 205 -18.52 18.48 10.20
C SER A 205 -17.63 19.66 9.76
N GLY A 206 -16.31 19.46 9.73
CA GLY A 206 -15.31 20.49 9.44
C GLY A 206 -14.90 20.57 7.98
N THR A 207 -13.87 21.38 7.71
CA THR A 207 -13.28 21.56 6.37
C THR A 207 -12.13 20.60 6.07
N GLU A 208 -11.51 20.03 7.11
CA GLU A 208 -10.37 19.11 6.97
C GLU A 208 -10.85 17.67 6.76
N PHE A 209 -10.73 17.17 5.52
CA PHE A 209 -10.93 15.75 5.13
C PHE A 209 -12.19 15.07 5.72
N PRO A 210 -13.39 15.67 5.58
CA PRO A 210 -14.61 15.19 6.23
C PRO A 210 -14.96 13.74 5.86
N GLY A 211 -14.80 13.33 4.59
CA GLY A 211 -15.09 11.96 4.17
C GLY A 211 -14.20 10.89 4.82
N ALA A 212 -12.95 11.22 5.14
CA ALA A 212 -12.08 10.29 5.87
C ALA A 212 -12.52 10.14 7.33
N ALA A 213 -12.98 11.24 7.97
CA ALA A 213 -13.52 11.20 9.32
C ALA A 213 -14.85 10.42 9.38
N VAL A 214 -15.72 10.58 8.38
CA VAL A 214 -16.94 9.77 8.25
C VAL A 214 -16.63 8.29 8.09
N LEU A 215 -15.65 7.94 7.26
CA LEU A 215 -15.23 6.55 7.11
C LEU A 215 -14.71 5.97 8.43
N ALA A 216 -13.92 6.75 9.18
CA ALA A 216 -13.46 6.34 10.50
C ALA A 216 -14.63 6.16 11.49
N LEU A 217 -15.60 7.07 11.51
CA LEU A 217 -16.81 6.92 12.33
C LEU A 217 -17.58 5.64 11.98
N ALA A 218 -17.81 5.38 10.69
CA ALA A 218 -18.47 4.16 10.24
C ALA A 218 -17.70 2.90 10.67
N ALA A 219 -16.38 2.87 10.46
CA ALA A 219 -15.53 1.74 10.84
C ALA A 219 -15.47 1.48 12.36
N ILE A 220 -15.52 2.54 13.18
CA ILE A 220 -15.46 2.45 14.64
C ILE A 220 -16.81 2.04 15.24
N THR A 221 -17.90 2.62 14.74
CA THR A 221 -19.25 2.43 15.31
C THR A 221 -19.98 1.23 14.69
N GLY A 222 -19.60 0.83 13.48
CA GLY A 222 -20.38 -0.08 12.65
C GLY A 222 -21.67 0.54 12.09
N ASP A 223 -21.93 1.83 12.34
CA ASP A 223 -23.15 2.50 11.90
C ASP A 223 -23.02 2.99 10.46
N ARG A 224 -23.80 2.36 9.58
CA ARG A 224 -23.88 2.70 8.16
C ARG A 224 -24.44 4.10 7.93
N ALA A 225 -25.26 4.62 8.84
CA ALA A 225 -25.92 5.91 8.68
C ALA A 225 -24.93 7.05 8.49
N HIS A 226 -23.73 6.96 9.09
CA HIS A 226 -22.65 7.92 8.86
C HIS A 226 -22.26 8.01 7.38
N ALA A 227 -21.94 6.87 6.76
CA ALA A 227 -21.50 6.81 5.38
C ALA A 227 -22.65 7.16 4.41
N GLU A 228 -23.85 6.62 4.64
CA GLU A 228 -25.01 6.87 3.81
C GLU A 228 -25.41 8.36 3.85
N SER A 229 -25.54 8.95 5.04
CA SER A 229 -25.92 10.37 5.18
C SER A 229 -24.88 11.32 4.59
N TYR A 230 -23.60 10.96 4.62
CA TYR A 230 -22.55 11.75 3.98
C TYR A 230 -22.65 11.69 2.46
N LEU A 231 -22.77 10.49 1.89
CA LEU A 231 -22.86 10.30 0.43
C LEU A 231 -24.10 10.98 -0.16
N ASP A 232 -25.19 11.08 0.60
CA ASP A 232 -26.46 11.68 0.19
C ASP A 232 -26.42 13.20 0.01
N GLN A 233 -25.48 13.86 0.66
CA GLN A 233 -25.31 15.32 0.56
C GLN A 233 -24.79 15.72 -0.81
N PHE A 234 -24.19 14.78 -1.54
CA PHE A 234 -23.62 15.04 -2.85
C PHE A 234 -24.59 14.60 -3.94
N PRO A 235 -24.78 15.43 -4.98
CA PRO A 235 -25.59 15.01 -6.11
C PRO A 235 -24.92 13.82 -6.81
N ASN A 236 -25.68 13.07 -7.60
CA ASN A 236 -25.21 11.95 -8.43
C ASN A 236 -24.25 12.39 -9.58
N THR A 237 -23.54 13.50 -9.39
CA THR A 237 -22.56 14.05 -10.32
C THR A 237 -21.21 13.34 -10.19
N VAL A 238 -20.47 13.39 -11.29
CA VAL A 238 -19.25 12.61 -11.57
C VAL A 238 -17.99 13.17 -10.88
N ARG A 239 -18.11 14.05 -9.88
CA ARG A 239 -16.91 14.49 -9.13
C ARG A 239 -16.57 13.42 -8.09
N THR A 240 -15.55 12.63 -8.40
CA THR A 240 -14.89 11.72 -7.46
C THR A 240 -14.13 12.53 -6.41
N ALA A 241 -14.54 12.48 -5.15
CA ALA A 241 -13.61 12.57 -4.05
C ALA A 241 -13.13 11.14 -3.72
N GLY A 242 -11.85 10.95 -3.43
CA GLY A 242 -11.33 9.61 -3.09
C GLY A 242 -12.08 8.94 -1.92
N ALA A 243 -12.56 9.77 -0.98
CA ALA A 243 -13.34 9.31 0.16
C ALA A 243 -14.70 8.69 -0.22
N ASP A 244 -15.31 9.07 -1.35
CA ASP A 244 -16.60 8.53 -1.78
C ASP A 244 -16.48 7.04 -2.11
N LEU A 245 -15.39 6.65 -2.80
CA LEU A 245 -15.13 5.26 -3.13
C LEU A 245 -14.77 4.44 -1.89
N ASP A 246 -14.00 5.02 -0.96
CA ASP A 246 -13.68 4.34 0.31
C ASP A 246 -14.96 4.04 1.12
N LEU A 247 -15.90 4.99 1.18
CA LEU A 247 -17.19 4.82 1.85
C LEU A 247 -18.08 3.80 1.16
N MET A 248 -18.15 3.82 -0.18
CA MET A 248 -18.92 2.83 -0.94
C MET A 248 -18.34 1.42 -0.80
N GLU A 249 -17.01 1.28 -0.77
CA GLU A 249 -16.34 0.01 -0.49
C GLU A 249 -16.72 -0.51 0.89
N TRP A 250 -16.62 0.35 1.92
CA TRP A 250 -17.03 -0.02 3.27
C TRP A 250 -18.52 -0.41 3.34
N LEU A 251 -19.43 0.34 2.71
CA LEU A 251 -20.86 0.00 2.67
C LEU A 251 -21.12 -1.35 2.00
N THR A 252 -20.34 -1.69 0.98
CA THR A 252 -20.42 -2.99 0.30
C THR A 252 -20.03 -4.13 1.24
N ASP A 253 -18.98 -3.95 2.05
CA ASP A 253 -18.60 -4.90 3.10
C ASP A 253 -19.66 -5.05 4.20
N HIS A 254 -20.51 -4.04 4.41
CA HIS A 254 -21.42 -3.95 5.54
C HIS A 254 -22.90 -4.07 5.17
N GLY A 255 -23.23 -4.77 4.08
CA GLY A 255 -24.63 -5.01 3.67
C GLY A 255 -25.02 -4.44 2.30
N GLY A 256 -24.05 -4.02 1.49
CA GLY A 256 -24.27 -3.59 0.12
C GLY A 256 -24.54 -2.09 -0.05
N LEU A 257 -24.63 -1.66 -1.31
CA LEU A 257 -24.95 -0.29 -1.70
C LEU A 257 -26.46 -0.11 -1.85
N ALA A 258 -26.98 1.03 -1.40
CA ALA A 258 -28.35 1.44 -1.72
C ALA A 258 -28.46 1.82 -3.22
N ASP A 259 -29.66 1.70 -3.80
CA ASP A 259 -29.92 1.91 -5.23
C ASP A 259 -29.36 3.24 -5.77
N ARG A 260 -29.47 4.32 -4.99
CA ARG A 260 -28.93 5.63 -5.37
C ARG A 260 -27.40 5.65 -5.45
N HIS A 261 -26.71 4.96 -4.53
CA HIS A 261 -25.25 4.89 -4.48
C HIS A 261 -24.75 3.97 -5.59
N ALA A 262 -25.47 2.88 -5.87
CA ALA A 262 -25.25 2.01 -7.02
C ALA A 262 -25.44 2.75 -8.35
N ALA A 263 -26.50 3.55 -8.49
CA ALA A 263 -26.75 4.39 -9.66
C ALA A 263 -25.62 5.42 -9.86
N ARG A 264 -25.10 5.98 -8.76
CA ARG A 264 -23.93 6.88 -8.80
C ARG A 264 -22.67 6.14 -9.26
N LEU A 265 -22.39 4.96 -8.72
CA LEU A 265 -21.27 4.11 -9.17
C LEU A 265 -21.37 3.81 -10.67
N ASN A 266 -22.55 3.42 -11.15
CA ASN A 266 -22.81 3.19 -12.58
C ASN A 266 -22.58 4.45 -13.42
N ALA A 267 -23.07 5.61 -12.97
CA ALA A 267 -22.87 6.88 -13.67
C ALA A 267 -21.39 7.29 -13.77
N MET A 268 -20.55 6.91 -12.80
CA MET A 268 -19.10 7.12 -12.85
C MET A 268 -18.45 6.30 -13.97
N LEU A 269 -18.93 5.07 -14.19
CA LEU A 269 -18.37 4.14 -15.18
C LEU A 269 -18.79 4.44 -16.62
N GLN A 270 -19.94 5.07 -16.84
CA GLN A 270 -20.40 5.48 -18.18
C GLN A 270 -19.46 6.49 -18.88
N ARG A 271 -18.52 7.11 -18.16
CA ARG A 271 -17.45 7.93 -18.75
C ARG A 271 -16.20 7.10 -18.99
N ARG A 272 -16.24 6.28 -20.06
CA ARG A 272 -15.18 5.35 -20.51
C ARG A 272 -13.73 5.91 -20.52
N ARG A 273 -13.53 7.23 -20.54
CA ARG A 273 -12.19 7.85 -20.56
C ARG A 273 -11.49 7.95 -19.21
N ARG A 274 -12.16 7.68 -18.07
CA ARG A 274 -11.58 7.75 -16.71
C ARG A 274 -12.27 6.80 -15.73
N ILE A 275 -12.29 5.51 -16.03
CA ILE A 275 -12.72 4.53 -15.05
C ILE A 275 -11.66 4.44 -13.95
N HIS A 276 -12.06 4.62 -12.69
CA HIS A 276 -11.16 4.40 -11.56
C HIS A 276 -11.14 2.89 -11.26
N PRO A 277 -10.00 2.17 -11.29
CA PRO A 277 -10.00 0.71 -11.15
C PRO A 277 -10.60 0.18 -9.85
N ARG A 278 -10.49 0.92 -8.73
CA ARG A 278 -11.22 0.59 -7.49
C ARG A 278 -12.75 0.55 -7.67
N ALA A 279 -13.30 1.35 -8.59
CA ALA A 279 -14.72 1.32 -8.93
C ALA A 279 -15.11 0.05 -9.71
N LEU A 280 -14.19 -0.54 -10.48
CA LEU A 280 -14.44 -1.80 -11.19
C LEU A 280 -14.60 -2.98 -10.22
N ARG A 281 -13.72 -3.08 -9.23
CA ARG A 281 -13.85 -4.11 -8.19
C ARG A 281 -15.12 -3.90 -7.36
N LEU A 282 -15.43 -2.66 -7.00
CA LEU A 282 -16.68 -2.33 -6.30
C LEU A 282 -17.91 -2.72 -7.12
N LEU A 283 -17.88 -2.50 -8.44
CA LEU A 283 -18.94 -2.90 -9.35
C LEU A 283 -19.13 -4.42 -9.33
N TRP A 284 -18.04 -5.18 -9.47
CA TRP A 284 -18.08 -6.64 -9.39
C TRP A 284 -18.71 -7.13 -8.09
N ARG A 285 -18.27 -6.58 -6.95
CA ARG A 285 -18.78 -6.97 -5.64
C ARG A 285 -20.26 -6.63 -5.43
N HIS A 286 -20.76 -5.63 -6.15
CA HIS A 286 -22.16 -5.19 -6.05
C HIS A 286 -23.08 -5.91 -7.05
N GLN A 287 -22.65 -6.11 -8.29
CA GLN A 287 -23.47 -6.62 -9.40
C GLN A 287 -23.14 -8.06 -9.80
N GLY A 288 -22.00 -8.60 -9.35
CA GLY A 288 -21.53 -9.93 -9.73
C GLY A 288 -21.43 -10.08 -11.25
N SER A 289 -21.94 -11.21 -11.76
CA SER A 289 -21.89 -11.58 -13.17
C SER A 289 -22.48 -10.54 -14.12
N ASP A 290 -23.42 -9.70 -13.67
CA ASP A 290 -24.04 -8.67 -14.51
C ASP A 290 -23.03 -7.59 -14.95
N ALA A 291 -21.92 -7.45 -14.22
CA ALA A 291 -20.82 -6.55 -14.57
C ALA A 291 -19.76 -7.18 -15.48
N ALA A 292 -19.80 -8.50 -15.73
CA ALA A 292 -18.71 -9.25 -16.34
C ALA A 292 -18.29 -8.69 -17.72
N ASP A 293 -19.25 -8.42 -18.60
CA ASP A 293 -18.95 -7.92 -19.95
C ASP A 293 -18.19 -6.60 -19.93
N LEU A 294 -18.63 -5.65 -19.09
CA LEU A 294 -17.96 -4.35 -18.94
C LEU A 294 -16.55 -4.51 -18.35
N LEU A 295 -16.40 -5.41 -17.37
CA LEU A 295 -15.12 -5.68 -16.72
C LEU A 295 -14.14 -6.32 -17.70
N LEU A 296 -14.57 -7.30 -18.48
CA LEU A 296 -13.74 -7.97 -19.49
C LEU A 296 -13.37 -7.03 -20.65
N GLU A 297 -14.24 -6.09 -21.01
CA GLU A 297 -13.90 -5.02 -21.97
C GLU A 297 -12.80 -4.09 -21.43
N THR A 298 -12.79 -3.85 -20.12
CA THR A 298 -12.03 -2.75 -19.51
C THR A 298 -10.72 -3.18 -18.82
N LEU A 299 -10.74 -4.28 -18.06
CA LEU A 299 -9.62 -4.72 -17.22
C LEU A 299 -8.32 -4.98 -17.98
N PRO A 300 -8.32 -5.54 -19.21
CA PRO A 300 -7.08 -5.77 -19.95
C PRO A 300 -6.24 -4.52 -20.16
N ALA A 301 -6.85 -3.32 -20.21
CA ALA A 301 -6.13 -2.06 -20.36
C ALA A 301 -5.33 -1.65 -19.10
N TYR A 302 -5.66 -2.19 -17.93
CA TYR A 302 -4.99 -1.91 -16.67
C TYR A 302 -3.94 -2.96 -16.29
N LEU A 303 -3.90 -4.11 -16.99
CA LEU A 303 -3.02 -5.22 -16.63
C LEU A 303 -1.52 -4.88 -16.70
N THR A 304 -1.13 -3.83 -17.43
CA THR A 304 0.27 -3.37 -17.50
C THR A 304 0.54 -2.10 -16.71
N ASP A 305 -0.43 -1.62 -15.94
CA ASP A 305 -0.31 -0.43 -15.08
C ASP A 305 0.40 -0.81 -13.77
N ASP A 306 1.30 0.05 -13.29
CA ASP A 306 2.09 -0.20 -12.08
C ASP A 306 1.25 -0.20 -10.81
N LEU A 307 0.21 0.63 -10.75
CA LEU A 307 -0.65 0.79 -9.58
C LEU A 307 -1.87 -0.13 -9.65
N TYR A 308 -2.41 -0.34 -10.86
CA TYR A 308 -3.69 -1.00 -11.06
C TYR A 308 -3.59 -2.41 -11.65
N GLY A 309 -2.43 -2.81 -12.16
CA GLY A 309 -2.21 -4.16 -12.68
C GLY A 309 -2.46 -5.26 -11.63
N PRO A 310 -1.79 -5.23 -10.46
CA PRO A 310 -2.02 -6.26 -9.43
C PRO A 310 -3.47 -6.32 -8.94
N PRO A 311 -4.15 -5.20 -8.62
CA PRO A 311 -5.59 -5.23 -8.31
C PRO A 311 -6.47 -5.76 -9.45
N ALA A 312 -6.12 -5.51 -10.71
CA ALA A 312 -6.83 -6.06 -11.86
C ALA A 312 -6.67 -7.58 -11.95
N CYS A 313 -5.47 -8.12 -11.69
CA CYS A 313 -5.25 -9.56 -11.58
C CYS A 313 -6.12 -10.18 -10.47
N THR A 314 -6.14 -9.57 -9.27
CA THR A 314 -7.01 -10.02 -8.17
C THR A 314 -8.49 -10.03 -8.57
N LEU A 315 -8.95 -8.99 -9.29
CA LEU A 315 -10.34 -8.94 -9.73
C LEU A 315 -10.66 -10.03 -10.77
N LEU A 316 -9.76 -10.30 -11.71
CA LEU A 316 -9.94 -11.41 -12.66
C LEU A 316 -10.02 -12.76 -11.93
N THR A 317 -9.24 -12.95 -10.88
CA THR A 317 -9.37 -14.11 -9.99
C THR A 317 -10.72 -14.15 -9.29
N GLU A 318 -11.20 -13.02 -8.73
CA GLU A 318 -12.53 -12.94 -8.08
C GLU A 318 -13.69 -13.24 -9.05
N MET A 319 -13.47 -13.06 -10.36
CA MET A 319 -14.43 -13.40 -11.42
C MET A 319 -14.45 -14.89 -11.78
N GLY A 320 -13.43 -15.65 -11.39
CA GLY A 320 -13.27 -17.06 -11.65
C GLY A 320 -13.39 -17.43 -13.13
N THR A 321 -14.11 -18.51 -13.44
CA THR A 321 -14.32 -18.98 -14.83
C THR A 321 -14.80 -17.91 -15.84
N LEU A 322 -15.48 -16.85 -15.39
CA LEU A 322 -15.90 -15.75 -16.27
C LEU A 322 -14.70 -14.93 -16.79
N ALA A 323 -13.56 -14.98 -16.11
CA ALA A 323 -12.31 -14.33 -16.53
C ALA A 323 -11.52 -15.12 -17.58
N GLN A 324 -12.01 -16.27 -18.06
CA GLN A 324 -11.33 -17.06 -19.09
C GLN A 324 -10.90 -16.25 -20.34
N PRO A 325 -11.70 -15.28 -20.84
CA PRO A 325 -11.28 -14.43 -21.97
C PRO A 325 -10.01 -13.59 -21.70
N ALA A 326 -9.67 -13.35 -20.43
CA ALA A 326 -8.49 -12.57 -20.04
C ALA A 326 -7.21 -13.42 -19.86
N VAL A 327 -7.31 -14.75 -19.89
CA VAL A 327 -6.16 -15.67 -19.69
C VAL A 327 -5.01 -15.37 -20.65
N ALA A 328 -5.30 -15.18 -21.94
CA ALA A 328 -4.27 -14.87 -22.93
C ALA A 328 -3.52 -13.56 -22.63
N ALA A 329 -4.19 -12.57 -22.03
CA ALA A 329 -3.55 -11.31 -21.64
C ALA A 329 -2.64 -11.50 -20.40
N LEU A 330 -3.06 -12.33 -19.44
CA LEU A 330 -2.24 -12.70 -18.29
C LEU A 330 -1.01 -13.53 -18.72
N GLU A 331 -1.17 -14.50 -19.63
CA GLU A 331 -0.07 -15.29 -20.19
C GLU A 331 0.96 -14.40 -20.91
N ALA A 332 0.48 -13.40 -21.69
CA ALA A 332 1.34 -12.44 -22.35
C ALA A 332 2.18 -11.62 -21.37
N ILE A 333 1.65 -11.34 -20.17
CA ILE A 333 2.43 -10.76 -19.08
C ILE A 333 3.44 -11.78 -18.58
N VAL A 334 3.01 -12.95 -18.10
CA VAL A 334 3.89 -13.90 -17.40
C VAL A 334 5.05 -14.38 -18.27
N HIS A 335 4.81 -14.67 -19.55
CA HIS A 335 5.82 -15.20 -20.46
C HIS A 335 6.73 -14.15 -21.11
N ARG A 336 6.57 -12.87 -20.74
CA ARG A 336 7.42 -11.79 -21.26
C ARG A 336 8.87 -11.97 -20.81
N ARG A 337 9.81 -11.86 -21.74
CA ARG A 337 11.25 -11.97 -21.45
C ARG A 337 11.83 -10.70 -20.82
N THR A 338 11.33 -9.55 -21.25
CA THR A 338 11.75 -8.23 -20.76
C THR A 338 10.75 -7.68 -19.76
N ARG A 339 11.22 -6.80 -18.87
CA ARG A 339 10.38 -6.03 -17.96
C ARG A 339 9.40 -5.14 -18.73
N ILE A 340 8.24 -4.89 -18.14
CA ILE A 340 7.26 -3.91 -18.63
C ILE A 340 7.79 -2.51 -18.30
N GLY A 341 7.82 -1.63 -19.30
CA GLY A 341 8.17 -0.23 -19.07
C GLY A 341 7.06 0.46 -18.30
N MET A 342 7.38 0.95 -17.11
CA MET A 342 6.49 1.75 -16.26
C MET A 342 7.07 3.17 -16.17
N TYR A 343 6.27 4.17 -15.81
CA TYR A 343 6.70 5.57 -15.73
C TYR A 343 6.55 6.10 -14.31
N ILE A 344 7.23 5.46 -13.36
CA ILE A 344 7.18 5.83 -11.94
C ILE A 344 8.22 6.93 -11.64
N GLY A 345 9.30 6.97 -12.42
CA GLY A 345 10.39 7.93 -12.27
C GLY A 345 11.56 7.44 -11.41
N ASP A 346 11.52 6.18 -10.96
CA ASP A 346 12.61 5.46 -10.32
C ASP A 346 12.70 4.04 -10.91
N GLU A 347 13.81 3.74 -11.58
CA GLU A 347 13.97 2.47 -12.31
C GLU A 347 14.00 1.23 -11.40
N ASP A 348 14.37 1.35 -10.12
CA ASP A 348 14.28 0.24 -9.17
C ASP A 348 12.86 0.05 -8.63
N GLU A 349 12.10 1.14 -8.46
CA GLU A 349 10.68 1.05 -8.17
C GLU A 349 9.91 0.41 -9.34
N GLU A 350 10.25 0.77 -10.57
CA GLU A 350 9.69 0.17 -11.80
C GLU A 350 10.03 -1.32 -11.90
N LEU A 351 11.28 -1.70 -11.61
CA LEU A 351 11.69 -3.11 -11.52
C LEU A 351 10.83 -3.89 -10.51
N ARG A 352 10.66 -3.37 -9.30
CA ARG A 352 9.87 -4.05 -8.26
C ARG A 352 8.37 -4.05 -8.57
N ALA A 353 7.86 -3.02 -9.25
CA ALA A 353 6.48 -2.98 -9.72
C ALA A 353 6.21 -4.04 -10.80
N ASP A 354 7.13 -4.23 -11.77
CA ASP A 354 7.04 -5.34 -12.74
C ASP A 354 7.08 -6.72 -12.05
N GLU A 355 7.94 -6.88 -11.04
CA GLU A 355 8.03 -8.14 -10.28
C GLU A 355 6.72 -8.44 -9.54
N ARG A 356 6.14 -7.46 -8.83
CA ARG A 356 4.84 -7.61 -8.17
C ARG A 356 3.72 -7.91 -9.16
N LEU A 357 3.70 -7.24 -10.31
CA LEU A 357 2.71 -7.48 -11.36
C LEU A 357 2.84 -8.90 -11.93
N THR A 358 4.07 -9.34 -12.20
CA THR A 358 4.33 -10.69 -12.71
C THR A 358 3.90 -11.75 -11.70
N GLU A 359 4.18 -11.53 -10.41
CA GLU A 359 3.74 -12.40 -9.31
C GLU A 359 2.20 -12.46 -9.23
N ALA A 360 1.52 -11.31 -9.27
CA ALA A 360 0.06 -11.24 -9.28
C ALA A 360 -0.58 -11.93 -10.50
N ALA A 361 -0.03 -11.71 -11.70
CA ALA A 361 -0.51 -12.36 -12.92
C ALA A 361 -0.29 -13.88 -12.90
N THR A 362 0.84 -14.34 -12.37
CA THR A 362 1.15 -15.77 -12.22
C THR A 362 0.18 -16.43 -11.23
N ALA A 363 -0.08 -15.78 -10.10
CA ALA A 363 -1.05 -16.25 -9.12
C ALA A 363 -2.47 -16.32 -9.70
N ALA A 364 -2.88 -15.31 -10.48
CA ALA A 364 -4.18 -15.29 -11.14
C ALA A 364 -4.32 -16.44 -12.15
N LEU A 365 -3.33 -16.66 -13.01
CA LEU A 365 -3.33 -17.78 -13.95
C LEU A 365 -3.41 -19.14 -13.26
N ALA A 366 -2.64 -19.33 -12.19
CA ALA A 366 -2.63 -20.58 -11.45
C ALA A 366 -4.01 -20.90 -10.86
N GLN A 367 -4.73 -19.89 -10.37
CA GLN A 367 -6.08 -20.08 -9.82
C GLN A 367 -7.11 -20.33 -10.91
N LEU A 368 -7.09 -19.57 -12.00
CA LEU A 368 -8.00 -19.76 -13.14
C LEU A 368 -7.80 -21.10 -13.87
N ALA A 369 -6.65 -21.74 -13.72
CA ALA A 369 -6.40 -23.07 -14.26
C ALA A 369 -6.94 -24.22 -13.39
N LEU A 370 -7.27 -23.95 -12.12
CA LEU A 370 -7.79 -24.93 -11.16
C LEU A 370 -9.33 -24.94 -11.09
N GLU A 371 -9.97 -23.88 -11.58
CA GLU A 371 -11.43 -23.71 -11.67
C GLU A 371 -11.98 -24.18 -13.01
#